data_AF-A0A972TAT9-F1
#
_entry.id   AF-A0A972TAT9-F1
#
_cell.length_a   1.000
_cell.length_b   1.000
_cell.length_c   1.000
_cell.angle_alpha   90.00
_cell.angle_beta   90.00
_cell.angle_gamma   90.00
#
_symmetry.space_group_name_H-M   'P 1'
#
loop_
_entity.id
_entity.type
_entity.pdbx_description
1 polymer ?
#
loop_
_entity_poly.entity_id
_entity_poly.type
_entity_poly.pdbx_seq_one_letter_code
_entity_poly.pdbx_strand_id
1 'polypeptide(L)'
;MKYDEKWKWGTDRFFPHEMSIMMRNALILMMALFFLTIFWPDFLIPREEPADPLNTPEHIKPEWYFVASYQGLKAMGKLFPATSFGSLGEISGILIQSLVLIAMMTVPFWDRKKPRAVWKKPLLLILSLIGIAVFISFTIWGS
;
A
#
# COMPACT_ATOMS: atom_id res chain seq x y z
N MET A 1 -19.07 -31.79 -14.93
CA MET A 1 -17.91 -32.11 -15.79
C MET A 1 -16.72 -32.29 -14.84
N LYS A 2 -16.22 -33.51 -14.62
CA LYS A 2 -15.13 -33.76 -13.65
C LYS A 2 -13.79 -33.42 -14.29
N TYR A 3 -13.10 -32.44 -13.73
CA TYR A 3 -11.74 -32.04 -14.09
C TYR A 3 -10.72 -32.84 -13.26
N ASP A 4 -10.59 -34.15 -13.50
CA ASP A 4 -9.65 -35.02 -12.75
C ASP A 4 -8.43 -35.46 -13.57
N GLU A 5 -8.10 -34.76 -14.67
CA GLU A 5 -6.83 -34.96 -15.41
C GLU A 5 -5.78 -33.93 -14.98
N LYS A 6 -4.93 -34.32 -14.02
CA LYS A 6 -3.73 -33.54 -13.69
C LYS A 6 -2.75 -33.55 -14.87
N TRP A 7 -2.23 -32.37 -15.25
CA TRP A 7 -1.23 -32.25 -16.32
C TRP A 7 0.10 -32.86 -15.90
N LYS A 8 1.08 -32.89 -16.83
CA LYS A 8 2.37 -33.61 -16.77
C LYS A 8 3.20 -33.45 -15.48
N TRP A 9 2.85 -32.50 -14.61
CA TRP A 9 3.57 -32.17 -13.37
C TRP A 9 2.66 -32.07 -12.13
N GLY A 10 1.45 -32.63 -12.17
CA GLY A 10 0.51 -32.56 -11.04
C GLY A 10 -0.18 -31.20 -10.86
N THR A 11 0.01 -30.28 -11.82
CA THR A 11 -0.64 -28.96 -11.89
C THR A 11 -1.79 -28.97 -12.89
N ASP A 12 -2.77 -28.09 -12.72
CA ASP A 12 -3.82 -27.91 -13.73
C ASP A 12 -3.31 -27.12 -14.94
N ARG A 13 -4.02 -27.20 -16.07
CA ARG A 13 -3.66 -26.48 -17.30
C ARG A 13 -4.07 -25.01 -17.16
N PHE A 14 -3.21 -24.09 -17.60
CA PHE A 14 -3.52 -22.66 -17.58
C PHE A 14 -4.82 -22.32 -18.30
N PHE A 15 -5.00 -22.79 -19.53
CA PHE A 15 -6.26 -22.72 -20.24
C PHE A 15 -6.94 -24.11 -20.23
N PRO A 16 -8.26 -24.19 -19.95
CA PRO A 16 -9.17 -23.09 -19.60
C PRO A 16 -9.24 -22.79 -18.09
N HIS A 17 -8.62 -23.61 -17.24
CA HIS A 17 -8.87 -23.62 -15.80
C HIS A 17 -8.49 -22.30 -15.10
N GLU A 18 -7.21 -21.93 -15.10
CA GLU A 18 -6.73 -20.71 -14.46
C GLU A 18 -7.33 -19.46 -15.09
N MET A 19 -7.44 -19.44 -16.43
CA MET A 19 -8.08 -18.34 -17.16
C MET A 19 -9.52 -18.10 -16.72
N SER A 20 -10.30 -19.15 -16.47
CA SER A 20 -11.68 -19.02 -15.99
C SER A 20 -11.75 -18.46 -14.56
N ILE A 21 -10.81 -18.85 -13.70
CA ILE A 21 -10.70 -18.34 -12.32
C ILE A 21 -10.32 -16.85 -12.34
N MET A 22 -9.32 -16.49 -13.14
CA MET A 22 -8.88 -15.10 -13.32
C MET A 22 -10.02 -14.23 -13.85
N MET A 23 -10.74 -14.67 -14.88
CA MET A 23 -11.87 -13.94 -15.45
C MET A 23 -12.98 -13.74 -14.41
N ARG A 24 -13.34 -14.80 -13.67
CA ARG A 24 -14.34 -14.71 -12.60
C ARG A 24 -13.93 -13.69 -11.53
N ASN A 25 -12.68 -13.74 -11.07
CA ASN A 25 -12.18 -12.82 -10.05
C ASN A 25 -12.14 -11.37 -10.55
N ALA A 26 -11.73 -11.15 -11.80
CA ALA A 26 -11.73 -9.83 -12.43
C ALA A 26 -13.15 -9.26 -12.54
N LEU A 27 -14.13 -10.08 -12.94
CA LEU A 27 -15.54 -9.68 -12.99
C LEU A 27 -16.08 -9.30 -11.60
N ILE A 28 -15.75 -10.07 -10.56
CA ILE A 28 -16.15 -9.75 -9.17
C ILE A 28 -15.55 -8.40 -8.74
N LEU A 29 -14.26 -8.17 -8.98
CA LEU A 29 -13.61 -6.90 -8.65
C LEU A 29 -14.22 -5.72 -9.43
N MET A 30 -14.54 -5.93 -10.71
CA MET A 30 -15.17 -4.91 -11.54
C MET A 30 -16.59 -4.58 -11.07
N MET A 31 -17.38 -5.59 -10.68
CA MET A 31 -18.70 -5.37 -10.09
C MET A 31 -18.61 -4.61 -8.77
N ALA A 32 -17.64 -4.93 -7.90
CA ALA A 32 -17.42 -4.21 -6.66
C ALA A 32 -17.05 -2.74 -6.92
N LEU A 33 -16.21 -2.46 -7.93
CA LEU A 33 -15.86 -1.10 -8.32
C LEU A 33 -17.06 -0.32 -8.86
N PHE A 34 -17.87 -0.92 -9.74
CA PHE A 34 -19.11 -0.28 -10.24
C PHE A 34 -20.11 0.00 -9.11
N PHE A 35 -20.23 -0.93 -8.17
CA PHE A 35 -21.07 -0.70 -6.99
C PHE A 35 -20.56 0.49 -6.17
N LEU A 36 -19.26 0.55 -5.90
CA LEU A 36 -18.66 1.65 -5.16
C LEU A 36 -18.84 3.00 -5.88
N THR A 37 -18.63 3.07 -7.19
CA THR A 37 -18.73 4.33 -7.95
C THR A 37 -20.16 4.83 -8.12
N ILE A 38 -21.14 3.93 -8.27
CA ILE A 38 -22.56 4.32 -8.43
C ILE A 38 -23.17 4.70 -7.09
N PHE A 39 -22.94 3.91 -6.04
CA PHE A 39 -23.61 4.10 -4.75
C PHE A 39 -22.84 5.01 -3.78
N TRP A 40 -21.51 5.13 -3.92
CA TRP A 40 -20.69 5.94 -3.01
C TRP A 40 -19.56 6.71 -3.74
N PRO A 41 -19.91 7.58 -4.71
CA PRO A 41 -18.90 8.32 -5.48
C PRO A 41 -18.05 9.27 -4.63
N ASP A 42 -18.66 9.90 -3.60
CA ASP A 42 -17.99 10.90 -2.75
C ASP A 42 -16.84 10.29 -1.91
N PHE A 43 -16.76 8.96 -1.78
CA PHE A 43 -15.66 8.28 -1.10
C PHE A 43 -14.38 8.23 -1.95
N LEU A 44 -14.53 8.12 -3.27
CA LEU A 44 -13.41 8.05 -4.21
C LEU A 44 -12.95 9.45 -4.64
N ILE A 45 -13.90 10.36 -4.83
CA ILE A 45 -13.65 11.73 -5.28
C ILE A 45 -14.42 12.65 -4.34
N PRO A 46 -13.78 13.10 -3.25
CA PRO A 46 -14.36 14.11 -2.37
C PRO A 46 -14.70 15.36 -3.17
N ARG A 47 -15.80 16.03 -2.82
CA ARG A 47 -16.16 17.31 -3.45
C ARG A 47 -15.29 18.41 -2.86
N GLU A 48 -14.42 18.98 -3.70
CA GLU A 48 -13.59 20.12 -3.33
C GLU A 48 -14.17 21.42 -3.90
N GLU A 49 -13.92 22.53 -3.20
CA GLU A 49 -14.25 23.87 -3.69
C GLU A 49 -13.32 24.25 -4.85
N PRO A 50 -13.75 25.16 -5.75
CA PRO A 50 -12.87 25.67 -6.81
C PRO A 50 -11.56 26.22 -6.23
N ALA A 51 -10.44 25.92 -6.88
CA ALA A 51 -9.12 26.30 -6.40
C ALA A 51 -8.97 27.84 -6.31
N ASP A 52 -8.67 28.33 -5.11
CA ASP A 52 -8.26 29.71 -4.85
C ASP A 52 -6.76 29.73 -4.47
N PRO A 53 -5.88 30.33 -5.29
CA PRO A 53 -4.44 30.38 -5.00
C PRO A 53 -4.09 31.25 -3.77
N LEU A 54 -5.00 32.11 -3.30
CA LEU A 54 -4.78 33.00 -2.16
C LEU A 54 -5.35 32.43 -0.85
N ASN A 55 -6.19 31.40 -0.92
CA ASN A 55 -6.84 30.82 0.24
C ASN A 55 -6.68 29.29 0.25
N THR A 56 -5.99 28.82 1.26
CA THR A 56 -5.75 27.39 1.50
C THR A 56 -6.82 26.90 2.49
N PRO A 57 -7.73 25.99 2.10
CA PRO A 57 -8.71 25.44 3.03
C PRO A 57 -8.07 24.86 4.30
N GLU A 58 -8.69 25.06 5.46
CA GLU A 58 -8.11 24.65 6.75
C GLU A 58 -8.05 23.11 6.93
N HIS A 59 -8.83 22.36 6.14
CA HIS A 59 -8.96 20.91 6.22
C HIS A 59 -8.32 20.14 5.06
N ILE A 60 -7.27 20.68 4.41
CA ILE A 60 -6.55 19.96 3.36
C ILE A 60 -5.98 18.66 3.91
N LYS A 61 -6.48 17.54 3.40
CA LYS A 61 -5.97 16.20 3.65
C LYS A 61 -5.61 15.58 2.31
N PRO A 62 -4.52 14.79 2.24
CA PRO A 62 -4.23 14.02 1.05
C PRO A 62 -5.24 12.87 0.92
N GLU A 63 -5.30 12.27 -0.26
CA GLU A 63 -6.13 11.10 -0.50
C GLU A 63 -5.70 9.92 0.38
N TRP A 64 -6.64 9.01 0.66
CA TRP A 64 -6.47 7.92 1.65
C TRP A 64 -5.22 7.06 1.43
N TYR A 65 -4.78 6.86 0.19
CA TYR A 65 -3.57 6.11 -0.15
C TYR A 65 -2.25 6.86 0.14
N PHE A 66 -2.32 8.18 0.33
CA PHE A 66 -1.17 9.03 0.69
C PHE A 66 -1.13 9.44 2.16
N VAL A 67 -2.24 9.25 2.91
CA VAL A 67 -2.34 9.63 4.33
C VAL A 67 -1.19 9.07 5.17
N ALA A 68 -0.86 7.79 5.02
CA ALA A 68 0.22 7.16 5.80
C ALA A 68 1.59 7.81 5.56
N SER A 69 1.93 8.08 4.30
CA SER A 69 3.20 8.72 3.92
C SER A 69 3.26 10.17 4.41
N TYR A 70 2.15 10.90 4.30
CA TYR A 70 2.05 12.27 4.80
C TYR A 70 2.20 12.35 6.33
N GLN A 71 1.53 11.46 7.08
CA GLN A 71 1.70 11.42 8.53
C GLN A 71 3.09 10.98 8.94
N GLY A 72 3.70 10.04 8.21
CA GLY A 72 5.11 9.67 8.41
C GLY A 72 6.03 10.87 8.25
N LEU A 73 5.79 11.73 7.26
CA LEU A 73 6.57 12.95 7.03
C LEU A 73 6.42 13.95 8.19
N LYS A 74 5.18 14.21 8.59
CA LYS A 74 4.84 15.12 9.70
C LYS A 74 5.40 14.62 11.04
N ALA A 75 5.34 13.31 11.28
CA ALA A 75 5.90 12.67 12.47
C ALA A 75 7.42 12.86 12.53
N MET A 76 8.12 12.67 11.41
CA MET A 76 9.57 12.90 11.34
C MET A 76 9.94 14.37 11.55
N GLY A 77 9.20 15.31 10.96
CA GLY A 77 9.40 16.75 11.20
C GLY A 77 9.16 17.16 12.66
N LYS A 78 8.26 16.48 13.38
CA LYS A 78 8.05 16.69 14.83
C LYS A 78 9.11 16.02 15.70
N LEU A 79 9.57 14.83 15.33
CA LEU A 79 10.59 14.05 16.05
C LEU A 79 11.98 14.70 15.97
N PHE A 80 12.28 15.35 14.83
CA PHE A 80 13.47 16.16 14.62
C PHE A 80 13.05 17.62 14.45
N PRO A 81 12.63 18.30 15.54
CA PRO A 81 12.20 19.68 15.45
C PRO A 81 13.34 20.52 14.89
N ALA A 82 13.01 21.46 14.00
CA ALA A 82 13.92 22.30 13.21
C ALA A 82 14.89 23.19 14.04
N THR A 83 14.99 22.95 15.35
CA THR A 83 15.71 23.74 16.34
C THR A 83 17.20 23.41 16.44
N SER A 84 17.67 22.26 15.94
CA SER A 84 19.10 21.93 15.97
C SER A 84 19.84 22.23 14.66
N PHE A 85 19.17 22.15 13.49
CA PHE A 85 19.78 22.40 12.17
C PHE A 85 18.74 22.70 11.04
N GLY A 86 17.81 23.65 11.21
CA GLY A 86 16.97 24.16 10.09
C GLY A 86 16.09 23.13 9.34
N SER A 87 15.86 23.34 8.03
CA SER A 87 14.99 22.58 7.09
C SER A 87 15.32 21.07 6.93
N LEU A 88 16.29 20.56 7.69
CA LEU A 88 16.69 19.15 7.66
C LEU A 88 15.60 18.20 8.15
N GLY A 89 14.67 18.63 9.00
CA GLY A 89 13.58 17.79 9.49
C GLY A 89 12.71 17.25 8.35
N GLU A 90 12.31 18.12 7.42
CA GLU A 90 11.49 17.76 6.25
C GLU A 90 12.27 16.88 5.27
N ILE A 91 13.53 17.25 4.98
CA ILE A 91 14.42 16.48 4.11
C ILE A 91 14.66 15.08 4.71
N SER A 92 14.85 14.99 6.02
CA SER A 92 15.07 13.71 6.71
C SER A 92 13.84 12.79 6.59
N GLY A 93 12.62 13.33 6.67
CA GLY A 93 11.41 12.55 6.49
C GLY A 93 11.27 12.00 5.06
N ILE A 94 11.58 12.81 4.05
CA ILE A 94 11.62 12.37 2.64
C ILE A 94 12.67 11.27 2.44
N LEU A 95 13.87 11.46 3.00
CA LEU A 95 14.98 10.50 2.90
C LEU A 95 14.63 9.16 3.56
N ILE A 96 14.05 9.18 4.76
CA ILE A 96 13.65 7.96 5.49
C ILE A 96 12.58 7.20 4.70
N GLN A 97 11.55 7.89 4.18
CA GLN A 97 10.51 7.24 3.37
C GLN A 97 11.08 6.62 2.08
N SER A 98 11.96 7.35 1.40
CA SER A 98 12.64 6.86 0.21
C SER A 98 13.51 5.63 0.54
N LEU A 99 14.19 5.65 1.68
CA LEU A 99 15.02 4.55 2.16
C LEU A 99 14.19 3.30 2.49
N VAL A 100 12.99 3.46 3.04
CA VAL A 100 12.05 2.33 3.27
C VAL A 100 11.65 1.67 1.95
N LEU A 101 11.32 2.45 0.91
CA LEU A 101 10.99 1.91 -0.41
C LEU A 101 12.19 1.17 -1.04
N ILE A 102 13.39 1.75 -0.95
CA ILE A 102 14.62 1.11 -1.42
C ILE A 102 14.92 -0.17 -0.64
N ALA A 103 14.72 -0.17 0.67
CA ALA A 103 14.86 -1.36 1.51
C ALA A 103 13.90 -2.48 1.09
N MET A 104 12.64 -2.14 0.76
CA MET A 104 11.67 -3.10 0.23
C MET A 104 12.06 -3.65 -1.14
N MET A 105 12.58 -2.82 -2.04
CA MET A 105 13.08 -3.25 -3.36
C MET A 105 14.30 -4.17 -3.24
N THR A 106 15.10 -4.03 -2.19
CA THR A 106 16.34 -4.78 -1.99
C THR A 106 16.19 -6.05 -1.16
N VAL A 107 14.98 -6.34 -0.66
CA VAL A 107 14.60 -7.61 -0.02
C VAL A 107 15.14 -8.86 -0.74
N PRO A 108 15.01 -9.04 -2.08
CA PRO A 108 15.50 -10.25 -2.74
C PRO A 108 17.02 -10.48 -2.61
N PHE A 109 17.80 -9.42 -2.39
CA PHE A 109 19.26 -9.55 -2.24
C PHE A 109 19.66 -10.02 -0.86
N TRP A 110 18.87 -9.71 0.17
CA TRP A 110 19.16 -10.06 1.56
C TRP A 110 18.45 -11.36 1.96
N ASP A 111 17.28 -11.64 1.38
CA ASP A 111 16.50 -12.85 1.63
C ASP A 111 16.91 -14.04 0.73
N ARG A 112 18.15 -14.51 0.88
CA ARG A 112 18.69 -15.64 0.09
C ARG A 112 18.37 -17.03 0.67
N LYS A 113 17.86 -17.09 1.91
CA LYS A 113 17.67 -18.36 2.64
C LYS A 113 16.45 -19.12 2.10
N LYS A 114 16.56 -20.45 2.00
CA LYS A 114 15.39 -21.33 1.81
C LYS A 114 14.63 -21.48 3.12
N PRO A 115 13.29 -21.65 3.11
CA PRO A 115 12.35 -21.70 1.98
C PRO A 115 11.92 -20.31 1.46
N ARG A 116 11.46 -20.20 0.20
CA ARG A 116 11.01 -18.91 -0.39
C ARG A 116 9.77 -18.30 0.26
N ALA A 117 8.89 -19.12 0.82
CA ALA A 117 7.65 -18.67 1.42
C ALA A 117 7.89 -17.80 2.67
N VAL A 118 7.35 -16.57 2.68
CA VAL A 118 7.52 -15.61 3.79
C VAL A 118 6.96 -16.15 5.11
N TRP A 119 5.83 -16.85 5.08
CA TRP A 119 5.22 -17.46 6.27
C TRP A 119 6.06 -18.56 6.93
N LYS A 120 7.09 -19.09 6.23
CA LYS A 120 8.03 -20.05 6.80
C LYS A 120 9.29 -19.38 7.39
N LYS A 121 9.37 -18.05 7.34
CA LYS A 121 10.49 -17.24 7.84
C LYS A 121 10.00 -16.33 8.97
N PRO A 122 10.15 -16.71 10.25
CA PRO A 122 9.54 -15.98 11.36
C PRO A 122 10.00 -14.51 11.42
N LEU A 123 11.29 -14.25 11.20
CA LEU A 123 11.83 -12.88 11.19
C LEU A 123 11.25 -12.01 10.08
N LEU A 124 11.21 -12.51 8.83
CA LEU A 124 10.69 -11.74 7.69
C LEU A 124 9.18 -11.52 7.80
N LEU A 125 8.45 -12.54 8.28
CA LEU A 125 7.02 -12.44 8.54
C LEU A 125 6.73 -11.37 9.60
N ILE A 126 7.42 -11.41 10.74
CA ILE A 126 7.26 -10.42 11.81
C ILE A 126 7.59 -9.01 11.29
N LEU A 127 8.69 -8.85 10.57
CA LEU A 127 9.08 -7.57 9.99
C LEU A 127 8.01 -7.04 9.01
N SER A 128 7.48 -7.90 8.13
CA SER A 128 6.41 -7.50 7.20
C SER A 128 5.10 -7.13 7.92
N LEU A 129 4.74 -7.86 8.99
CA LEU A 129 3.56 -7.56 9.77
C LEU A 129 3.71 -6.26 10.55
N ILE A 130 4.89 -5.98 11.11
CA ILE A 130 5.19 -4.69 11.73
C ILE A 130 5.08 -3.56 10.70
N GLY A 131 5.65 -3.74 9.50
CA GLY A 131 5.54 -2.74 8.42
C GLY A 131 4.09 -2.45 8.03
N ILE A 132 3.27 -3.49 7.87
CA ILE A 132 1.83 -3.34 7.60
C ILE A 132 1.12 -2.64 8.77
N ALA A 133 1.40 -3.04 10.00
CA ALA A 133 0.79 -2.45 11.19
C ALA A 133 1.14 -0.96 11.35
N VAL A 134 2.40 -0.57 11.10
CA VAL A 134 2.84 0.83 11.12
C VAL A 134 2.12 1.63 10.04
N PHE A 135 2.03 1.09 8.82
CA PHE A 135 1.33 1.75 7.71
C PHE A 135 -0.16 1.98 8.02
N ILE A 136 -0.85 0.97 8.56
CA ILE A 136 -2.25 1.08 8.99
C ILE A 136 -2.39 2.09 10.12
N SER A 137 -1.49 2.05 11.12
CA SER A 137 -1.52 2.97 12.26
C SER A 137 -1.39 4.43 11.80
N PHE A 138 -0.50 4.72 10.85
CA PHE A 138 -0.37 6.06 10.27
C PHE A 138 -1.56 6.45 9.40
N THR A 139 -2.19 5.50 8.71
CA THR A 139 -3.42 5.75 7.96
C THR A 139 -4.56 6.16 8.90
N ILE A 140 -4.77 5.41 9.99
CA ILE A 140 -5.83 5.68 10.97
C ILE A 140 -5.54 6.99 11.72
N TRP A 141 -4.30 7.23 12.10
CA TRP A 141 -3.93 8.47 12.81
C TRP A 141 -4.06 9.72 11.93
N GLY A 142 -3.88 9.57 10.62
CA GLY A 142 -3.96 10.69 9.69
C GLY A 142 -5.31 10.97 9.08
N SER A 143 -6.25 10.04 9.22
CA SER A 143 -7.64 10.17 8.77
C SER A 143 -8.44 10.99 9.76
#